data_AF-A0A0C2MUY0-F1
#
_entry.id   AF-A0A0C2MUY0-F1
#
_cell.length_a   1.000
_cell.length_b   1.000
_cell.length_c   1.000
_cell.angle_alpha   90.00
_cell.angle_beta   90.00
_cell.angle_gamma   90.00
#
_symmetry.space_group_name_H-M   'P 1'
#
loop_
_entity.id
_entity.type
_entity.pdbx_description
1 polymer ?
#
loop_
_entity_poly.entity_id
_entity_poly.type
_entity_poly.pdbx_seq_one_letter_code
_entity_poly.pdbx_strand_id
1 'polypeptide(L)'
;MRVENVISAPMCVYGLCMTSIGEYIITYGGWSHLSSTVCRELRTYNTVNGIWRRYPAPIGTTNSCVLSSICAVGNLVYIFGGTDAPYFGQSTNSLISFDASNARWQILSPHIDGYHPNTPPPMIESFIYYHNENIYILGGFFDNDYFDSMYRFCLKTSTWSLVLQKGQKPIINYRIFGTVFKDKCYTFGHSATASPKRFKFINIFDFSNSTWTTRQTYSKNQLYPDDRINESFAFSNNLGYLSGGESSAGYRSDIWRIDLETLEWFKLYYCLKARIFNHCMSVVNDCYLYSFGGLGLHPDRLNTLQTFIVRPPTLYRLCLESISKSPNLRGYAKRLPAAIIDEINFDYTYNV
;
A
#
# COMPACT_ATOMS: atom_id res chain seq x y z
N MET A 1 -4.90 25.25 22.55
CA MET A 1 -5.93 25.19 21.48
C MET A 1 -6.20 23.71 21.17
N ARG A 2 -7.43 23.36 20.75
CA ARG A 2 -8.04 22.02 20.84
C ARG A 2 -7.24 20.91 20.12
N VAL A 3 -7.26 19.70 20.71
CA VAL A 3 -6.92 18.43 20.04
C VAL A 3 -7.92 18.21 18.90
N GLU A 4 -7.63 18.76 17.70
CA GLU A 4 -8.48 18.61 16.51
C GLU A 4 -8.16 17.36 15.68
N ASN A 5 -7.19 16.55 16.11
CA ASN A 5 -6.58 15.53 15.26
C ASN A 5 -6.90 14.08 15.61
N VAL A 6 -7.56 13.78 16.74
CA VAL A 6 -7.97 12.40 17.07
C VAL A 6 -9.32 12.13 16.41
N ILE A 7 -9.32 11.28 15.38
CA ILE A 7 -10.52 10.97 14.58
C ILE A 7 -10.86 9.47 14.61
N SER A 8 -12.08 9.13 14.18
CA SER A 8 -12.45 7.74 13.91
C SER A 8 -11.70 7.19 12.70
N ALA A 9 -11.71 5.86 12.56
CA ALA A 9 -11.20 5.19 11.37
C ALA A 9 -11.83 5.76 10.07
N PRO A 10 -11.12 5.67 8.92
CA PRO A 10 -11.64 6.12 7.64
C PRO A 10 -12.96 5.43 7.31
N MET A 11 -13.97 6.21 6.90
CA MET A 11 -15.24 5.68 6.37
C MET A 11 -15.16 5.36 4.87
N CYS A 12 -14.12 5.86 4.20
CA CYS A 12 -13.83 5.58 2.81
C CYS A 12 -13.01 4.30 2.70
N VAL A 13 -13.67 3.22 2.27
CA VAL A 13 -13.09 1.88 2.26
C VAL A 13 -12.87 1.32 0.86
N TYR A 14 -13.42 1.96 -0.17
CA TYR A 14 -13.19 1.57 -1.56
C TYR A 14 -12.17 2.48 -2.22
N GLY A 15 -11.25 1.91 -3.01
CA GLY A 15 -10.26 2.67 -3.77
C GLY A 15 -9.33 3.55 -2.92
N LEU A 16 -9.14 3.21 -1.65
CA LEU A 16 -8.05 3.76 -0.85
C LEU A 16 -6.72 3.08 -1.21
N CYS A 17 -5.62 3.72 -0.87
CA CYS A 17 -4.31 3.08 -0.89
C CYS A 17 -3.69 3.12 0.51
N MET A 18 -2.88 2.11 0.82
CA MET A 18 -2.30 1.93 2.16
C MET A 18 -0.84 1.53 2.10
N THR A 19 -0.04 2.08 3.02
CA THR A 19 1.36 1.68 3.27
C THR A 19 1.67 1.83 4.77
N SER A 20 2.92 1.64 5.17
CA SER A 20 3.37 1.78 6.55
C SER A 20 4.71 2.52 6.63
N ILE A 21 4.92 3.24 7.73
CA ILE A 21 6.20 3.85 8.11
C ILE A 21 6.39 3.61 9.60
N GLY A 22 7.44 2.85 9.95
CA GLY A 22 7.69 2.45 11.34
C GLY A 22 6.44 1.82 11.97
N GLU A 23 5.93 2.45 13.04
CA GLU A 23 4.75 2.00 13.77
C GLU A 23 3.41 2.51 13.22
N TYR A 24 3.43 3.25 12.12
CA TYR A 24 2.25 3.90 11.56
C TYR A 24 1.75 3.16 10.32
N ILE A 25 0.43 3.03 10.24
CA ILE A 25 -0.26 2.74 8.98
C ILE A 25 -0.61 4.07 8.35
N ILE A 26 -0.42 4.18 7.04
CA ILE A 26 -0.71 5.37 6.26
C ILE A 26 -1.75 5.00 5.22
N THR A 27 -2.86 5.72 5.21
CA THR A 27 -3.91 5.57 4.20
C THR A 27 -4.10 6.89 3.47
N TYR A 28 -4.36 6.85 2.17
CA TYR A 28 -4.70 8.04 1.39
C TYR A 28 -5.87 7.76 0.46
N GLY A 29 -6.71 8.77 0.27
CA GLY A 29 -7.79 8.73 -0.70
C GLY A 29 -8.98 7.86 -0.27
N GLY A 30 -9.72 7.42 -1.29
CA GLY A 30 -10.80 6.46 -1.17
C GLY A 30 -12.20 7.08 -1.23
N TRP A 31 -13.18 6.19 -1.35
CA TRP A 31 -14.59 6.49 -1.48
C TRP A 31 -15.41 5.75 -0.43
N SER A 32 -16.42 6.44 0.11
CA SER A 32 -17.44 5.83 0.96
C SER A 32 -18.74 5.66 0.19
N HIS A 33 -19.18 4.42 0.01
CA HIS A 33 -20.49 4.12 -0.60
C HIS A 33 -21.66 4.54 0.30
N LEU A 34 -21.46 4.65 1.61
CA LEU A 34 -22.51 4.99 2.57
C LEU A 34 -22.86 6.49 2.51
N SER A 35 -21.84 7.35 2.49
CA SER A 35 -22.03 8.81 2.44
C SER A 35 -21.93 9.38 1.03
N SER A 36 -21.55 8.58 0.03
CA SER A 36 -21.24 9.02 -1.33
C SER A 36 -20.22 10.16 -1.36
N THR A 37 -19.16 10.03 -0.56
CA THR A 37 -18.10 11.05 -0.44
C THR A 37 -16.72 10.49 -0.72
N VAL A 38 -15.89 11.31 -1.34
CA VAL A 38 -14.45 11.09 -1.50
C VAL A 38 -13.70 11.59 -0.26
N CYS A 39 -12.82 10.75 0.29
CA CYS A 39 -11.84 11.16 1.29
C CYS A 39 -10.58 11.63 0.57
N ARG A 40 -10.18 12.90 0.75
CA ARG A 40 -9.05 13.52 0.02
C ARG A 40 -7.79 13.65 0.86
N GLU A 41 -7.88 13.25 2.11
CA GLU A 41 -6.86 13.39 3.13
C GLU A 41 -5.96 12.15 3.23
N LEU A 42 -4.71 12.39 3.66
CA LEU A 42 -3.87 11.35 4.21
C LEU A 42 -4.23 11.16 5.68
N ARG A 43 -4.29 9.91 6.13
CA ARG A 43 -4.45 9.57 7.54
C ARG A 43 -3.33 8.66 7.99
N THR A 44 -2.89 8.86 9.23
CA THR A 44 -1.93 7.99 9.89
C THR A 44 -2.59 7.33 11.10
N TYR A 45 -2.45 6.03 11.25
CA TYR A 45 -2.86 5.30 12.44
C TYR A 45 -1.62 4.81 13.19
N ASN A 46 -1.43 5.30 14.40
CA ASN A 46 -0.38 4.78 15.28
C ASN A 46 -0.84 3.43 15.85
N THR A 47 -0.10 2.37 15.52
CA THR A 47 -0.46 1.01 15.91
C THR A 47 -0.21 0.68 17.38
N VAL A 48 0.55 1.51 18.10
CA VAL A 48 0.82 1.34 19.54
C VAL A 48 -0.35 1.85 20.36
N ASN A 49 -0.72 3.11 20.17
CA ASN A 49 -1.71 3.80 21.00
C ASN A 49 -3.12 3.83 20.36
N GLY A 50 -3.24 3.42 19.11
CA GLY A 50 -4.53 3.32 18.41
C GLY A 50 -5.09 4.66 17.95
N ILE A 51 -4.27 5.70 17.86
CA ILE A 51 -4.71 7.05 17.49
C ILE A 51 -4.59 7.26 15.99
N TRP A 52 -5.69 7.70 15.37
CA TRP A 52 -5.70 8.23 14.01
C TRP A 52 -5.40 9.73 14.01
N ARG A 53 -4.63 10.18 13.02
CA ARG A 53 -4.44 11.60 12.67
C ARG A 53 -4.78 11.84 11.21
N ARG A 54 -5.13 13.08 10.89
CA ARG A 54 -5.52 13.52 9.54
C ARG A 54 -4.63 14.64 9.05
N TYR A 55 -4.23 14.54 7.79
CA TYR A 55 -3.46 15.54 7.07
C TYR A 55 -4.19 15.87 5.76
N PRO A 56 -4.75 17.09 5.62
CA PRO A 56 -5.34 17.53 4.35
C PRO A 56 -4.31 17.48 3.23
N ALA A 57 -4.75 17.14 2.01
CA ALA A 57 -3.90 17.20 0.82
C ALA A 57 -3.43 18.65 0.54
N PRO A 58 -2.29 18.82 -0.16
CA PRO A 58 -1.78 20.14 -0.49
C PRO A 58 -2.72 20.87 -1.46
N ILE A 59 -2.86 22.17 -1.23
CA ILE A 59 -3.59 23.09 -2.11
C ILE A 59 -2.91 23.08 -3.49
N GLY A 60 -3.71 23.00 -4.56
CA GLY A 60 -3.21 22.99 -5.94
C GLY A 60 -3.04 21.61 -6.58
N THR A 61 -3.45 20.53 -5.90
CA THR A 61 -3.59 19.21 -6.52
C THR A 61 -4.96 19.03 -7.17
N THR A 62 -5.09 18.10 -8.13
CA THR A 62 -6.33 17.87 -8.91
C THR A 62 -7.46 17.24 -8.08
N ASN A 63 -7.31 17.08 -6.76
CA ASN A 63 -8.21 16.34 -5.87
C ASN A 63 -8.43 14.86 -6.25
N SER A 64 -7.75 14.37 -7.29
CA SER A 64 -7.77 12.99 -7.74
C SER A 64 -7.00 12.13 -6.74
N CYS A 65 -7.72 11.28 -6.00
CA CYS A 65 -7.15 10.51 -4.89
C CYS A 65 -7.71 9.09 -4.76
N VAL A 66 -8.83 8.79 -5.41
CA VAL A 66 -9.41 7.44 -5.43
C VAL A 66 -8.60 6.57 -6.40
N LEU A 67 -8.30 5.33 -6.03
CA LEU A 67 -7.48 4.37 -6.78
C LEU A 67 -6.05 4.86 -7.08
N SER A 68 -5.53 5.77 -6.26
CA SER A 68 -4.13 6.19 -6.31
C SER A 68 -3.19 5.06 -5.93
N SER A 69 -1.94 5.17 -6.35
CA SER A 69 -0.86 4.26 -5.96
C SER A 69 -0.04 4.88 -4.84
N ILE A 70 0.44 4.08 -3.89
CA ILE A 70 1.24 4.56 -2.75
C ILE A 70 2.45 3.66 -2.46
N CYS A 71 3.59 4.26 -2.12
CA CYS A 71 4.72 3.57 -1.51
C CYS A 71 5.39 4.44 -0.45
N ALA A 72 6.22 3.84 0.41
CA ALA A 72 6.96 4.55 1.44
C ALA A 72 8.43 4.11 1.48
N VAL A 73 9.32 5.04 1.83
CA VAL A 73 10.73 4.79 2.10
C VAL A 73 11.23 5.76 3.18
N GLY A 74 11.86 5.22 4.22
CA GLY A 74 12.19 6.03 5.40
C GLY A 74 10.94 6.73 5.95
N ASN A 75 10.98 8.05 6.06
CA ASN A 75 9.86 8.88 6.52
C ASN A 75 9.03 9.50 5.38
N LEU A 76 9.34 9.18 4.13
CA LEU A 76 8.67 9.74 2.96
C LEU A 76 7.63 8.76 2.41
N VAL A 77 6.45 9.29 2.14
CA VAL A 77 5.37 8.63 1.40
C VAL A 77 5.31 9.25 0.02
N TYR A 78 5.21 8.43 -1.02
CA TYR A 78 4.98 8.88 -2.39
C TYR A 78 3.62 8.37 -2.87
N ILE A 79 2.86 9.26 -3.49
CA ILE A 79 1.54 8.97 -4.03
C ILE A 79 1.52 9.42 -5.48
N PHE A 80 1.02 8.53 -6.35
CA PHE A 80 0.93 8.78 -7.78
C PHE A 80 -0.47 8.49 -8.31
N GLY A 81 -0.92 9.33 -9.22
CA GLY A 81 -2.14 9.14 -9.99
C GLY A 81 -3.40 9.19 -9.13
N GLY A 82 -4.41 8.44 -9.54
CA GLY A 82 -5.73 8.45 -8.93
C GLY A 82 -6.74 9.25 -9.75
N THR A 83 -8.01 9.15 -9.34
CA THR A 83 -9.16 9.80 -9.97
C THR A 83 -9.99 10.58 -8.94
N ASP A 84 -10.72 11.59 -9.39
CA ASP A 84 -11.53 12.48 -8.54
C ASP A 84 -12.89 11.86 -8.14
N ALA A 85 -13.30 10.79 -8.79
CA ALA A 85 -14.53 10.05 -8.53
C ALA A 85 -14.36 8.55 -8.78
N PRO A 86 -15.07 7.67 -8.06
CA PRO A 86 -14.94 6.21 -8.22
C PRO A 86 -15.38 5.69 -9.60
N TYR A 87 -16.20 6.45 -10.34
CA TYR A 87 -16.72 6.11 -11.65
C TYR A 87 -16.64 7.34 -12.56
N PHE A 88 -16.12 7.18 -13.77
CA PHE A 88 -16.02 8.23 -14.80
C PHE A 88 -15.31 9.52 -14.36
N GLY A 89 -14.43 9.42 -13.35
CA GLY A 89 -13.67 10.56 -12.84
C GLY A 89 -12.46 10.93 -13.70
N GLN A 90 -12.01 12.16 -13.58
CA GLN A 90 -10.80 12.67 -14.21
C GLN A 90 -9.57 12.13 -13.47
N SER A 91 -8.75 11.37 -14.19
CA SER A 91 -7.51 10.80 -13.65
C SER A 91 -6.38 11.83 -13.69
N THR A 92 -5.39 11.67 -12.82
CA THR A 92 -4.16 12.49 -12.83
C THR A 92 -2.92 11.62 -13.03
N ASN A 93 -1.81 12.27 -13.39
CA ASN A 93 -0.44 11.74 -13.40
C ASN A 93 0.47 12.52 -12.43
N SER A 94 -0.13 13.24 -11.49
CA SER A 94 0.61 13.96 -10.46
C SER A 94 1.39 12.97 -9.58
N LEU A 95 2.62 13.35 -9.21
CA LEU A 95 3.42 12.68 -8.20
C LEU A 95 3.60 13.64 -7.02
N ILE A 96 3.09 13.25 -5.87
CA ILE A 96 3.19 14.01 -4.63
C ILE A 96 3.93 13.19 -3.58
N SER A 97 4.59 13.88 -2.65
CA SER A 97 5.19 13.27 -1.48
C SER A 97 4.71 13.90 -0.18
N PHE A 98 4.73 13.11 0.89
CA PHE A 98 4.45 13.54 2.24
C PHE A 98 5.59 13.09 3.16
N ASP A 99 6.17 14.05 3.88
CA ASP A 99 7.18 13.80 4.91
C ASP A 99 6.50 13.65 6.26
N ALA A 100 6.47 12.42 6.76
CA ALA A 100 5.85 12.07 8.03
C ALA A 100 6.58 12.65 9.25
N SER A 101 7.85 13.08 9.11
CA SER A 101 8.64 13.61 10.23
C SER A 101 8.24 15.03 10.63
N ASN A 102 7.76 15.82 9.68
CA ASN A 102 7.38 17.22 9.87
C ASN A 102 5.98 17.56 9.31
N ALA A 103 5.25 16.54 8.86
CA ALA A 103 3.91 16.62 8.29
C ALA A 103 3.79 17.57 7.09
N ARG A 104 4.80 17.58 6.20
CA ARG A 104 4.83 18.47 5.02
C ARG A 104 4.57 17.71 3.73
N TRP A 105 3.75 18.32 2.90
CA TRP A 105 3.52 17.87 1.53
C TRP A 105 4.46 18.57 0.55
N GLN A 106 4.80 17.87 -0.52
CA GLN A 106 5.49 18.42 -1.68
C GLN A 106 4.87 17.86 -2.97
N ILE A 107 4.70 18.74 -3.96
CA ILE A 107 4.36 18.31 -5.32
C ILE A 107 5.69 18.09 -6.05
N LEU A 108 5.99 16.84 -6.41
CA LEU A 108 7.22 16.47 -7.11
C LEU A 108 7.06 16.60 -8.62
N SER A 109 5.90 16.19 -9.13
CA SER A 109 5.47 16.40 -10.51
C SER A 109 4.01 16.83 -10.48
N PRO A 110 3.66 18.05 -10.96
CA PRO A 110 2.26 18.43 -11.11
C PRO A 110 1.60 17.59 -12.21
N HIS A 111 0.29 17.74 -12.36
CA HIS A 111 -0.43 17.17 -13.49
C HIS A 111 0.15 17.71 -14.81
N ILE A 112 0.35 16.83 -15.78
CA ILE A 112 0.88 17.16 -17.10
C ILE A 112 -0.18 16.84 -18.14
N ASP A 113 -0.80 17.89 -18.69
CA ASP A 113 -1.63 17.80 -19.88
C ASP A 113 -0.79 17.46 -21.11
N GLY A 114 -1.34 16.69 -22.06
CA GLY A 114 -0.63 16.33 -23.29
C GLY A 114 0.66 15.54 -23.04
N TYR A 115 0.59 14.54 -22.15
CA TYR A 115 1.73 13.70 -21.76
C TYR A 115 2.52 13.17 -22.98
N HIS A 116 3.84 13.22 -22.89
CA HIS A 116 4.78 12.72 -23.89
C HIS A 116 5.04 11.22 -23.68
N PRO A 117 5.53 10.47 -24.68
CA PRO A 117 6.02 9.09 -24.51
C PRO A 117 6.99 8.82 -23.35
N ASN A 118 7.61 9.85 -22.76
CA ASN A 118 8.57 9.74 -21.67
C ASN A 118 7.99 10.06 -20.28
N THR A 119 6.73 10.51 -20.25
CA THR A 119 5.97 10.84 -19.05
C THR A 119 4.78 9.92 -18.93
N PRO A 120 4.40 9.47 -17.74
CA PRO A 120 3.24 8.61 -17.59
C PRO A 120 1.95 9.37 -18.00
N PRO A 121 1.00 8.71 -18.70
CA PRO A 121 -0.35 9.23 -18.81
C PRO A 121 -1.01 9.36 -17.43
N PRO A 122 -2.09 10.14 -17.30
CA PRO A 122 -2.95 10.06 -16.13
C PRO A 122 -3.39 8.60 -15.94
N MET A 123 -3.40 8.07 -14.73
CA MET A 123 -3.75 6.66 -14.54
C MET A 123 -4.15 6.34 -13.10
N ILE A 124 -4.88 5.24 -12.95
CA ILE A 124 -5.27 4.65 -11.68
C ILE A 124 -4.67 3.24 -11.56
N GLU A 125 -4.63 2.72 -10.33
CA GLU A 125 -4.26 1.32 -10.03
C GLU A 125 -2.87 0.88 -10.50
N SER A 126 -1.95 1.83 -10.72
CA SER A 126 -0.56 1.56 -11.08
C SER A 126 0.20 0.93 -9.92
N PHE A 127 1.30 0.25 -10.23
CA PHE A 127 2.25 -0.18 -9.22
C PHE A 127 3.36 0.87 -9.05
N ILE A 128 3.41 1.52 -7.88
CA ILE A 128 4.46 2.47 -7.51
C ILE A 128 5.47 1.83 -6.55
N TYR A 129 6.76 2.10 -6.77
CA TYR A 129 7.82 1.68 -5.84
C TYR A 129 9.04 2.60 -5.92
N TYR A 130 9.81 2.64 -4.83
CA TYR A 130 11.09 3.35 -4.75
C TYR A 130 12.24 2.39 -5.02
N HIS A 131 13.23 2.83 -5.79
CA HIS A 131 14.49 2.11 -5.95
C HIS A 131 15.63 3.06 -6.37
N ASN A 132 16.77 3.00 -5.68
CA ASN A 132 17.99 3.76 -5.99
C ASN A 132 17.73 5.25 -6.30
N GLU A 133 17.06 5.98 -5.39
CA GLU A 133 16.71 7.41 -5.52
C GLU A 133 15.78 7.76 -6.69
N ASN A 134 15.04 6.76 -7.17
CA ASN A 134 14.05 6.94 -8.21
C ASN A 134 12.70 6.37 -7.78
N ILE A 135 11.62 7.01 -8.25
CA ILE A 135 10.26 6.49 -8.14
C ILE A 135 9.87 5.86 -9.46
N TYR A 136 9.40 4.64 -9.42
CA TYR A 136 8.97 3.89 -10.59
C TYR A 136 7.46 3.71 -10.57
N ILE A 137 6.84 3.85 -11.73
CA ILE A 137 5.43 3.59 -12.00
C ILE A 137 5.36 2.49 -13.06
N LEU A 138 4.80 1.34 -12.72
CA LEU A 138 4.60 0.22 -13.64
C LEU A 138 3.11 -0.02 -13.84
N GLY A 139 2.71 -0.02 -15.11
CA GLY A 139 1.34 -0.26 -15.56
C GLY A 139 0.32 0.71 -14.96
N GLY A 140 -0.92 0.27 -14.89
CA GLY A 140 -2.07 1.09 -14.51
C GLY A 140 -3.15 1.07 -15.59
N PHE A 141 -4.24 1.76 -15.31
CA PHE A 141 -5.39 1.84 -16.19
C PHE A 141 -5.70 3.29 -16.56
N PHE A 142 -5.88 3.53 -17.85
CA PHE A 142 -6.24 4.84 -18.39
C PHE A 142 -6.97 4.67 -19.72
N ASP A 143 -7.96 5.53 -19.98
CA ASP A 143 -8.75 5.55 -21.23
C ASP A 143 -9.25 4.15 -21.68
N ASN A 144 -9.79 3.39 -20.73
CA ASN A 144 -10.30 2.03 -20.91
C ASN A 144 -9.27 0.96 -21.32
N ASP A 145 -7.98 1.24 -21.16
CA ASP A 145 -6.92 0.28 -21.46
C ASP A 145 -5.92 0.13 -20.31
N TYR A 146 -5.28 -1.03 -20.25
CA TYR A 146 -4.21 -1.33 -19.30
C TYR A 146 -2.85 -1.13 -19.94
N PHE A 147 -1.96 -0.45 -19.20
CA PHE A 147 -0.62 -0.18 -19.65
C PHE A 147 0.36 -1.21 -19.11
N ASP A 148 1.37 -1.56 -19.91
CA ASP A 148 2.51 -2.40 -19.50
C ASP A 148 3.82 -1.59 -19.37
N SER A 149 3.72 -0.27 -19.55
CA SER A 149 4.87 0.63 -19.58
C SER A 149 5.38 0.90 -18.17
N MET A 150 6.68 1.14 -18.08
CA MET A 150 7.37 1.48 -16.83
C MET A 150 7.99 2.87 -16.98
N TYR A 151 7.62 3.79 -16.10
CA TYR A 151 8.16 5.14 -16.05
C TYR A 151 8.99 5.31 -14.78
N ARG A 152 10.01 6.17 -14.86
CA ARG A 152 10.90 6.48 -13.75
C ARG A 152 11.02 7.98 -13.56
N PHE A 153 10.74 8.45 -12.36
CA PHE A 153 11.01 9.81 -11.90
C PHE A 153 12.30 9.83 -11.08
N CYS A 154 13.29 10.59 -11.54
CA CYS A 154 14.54 10.79 -10.82
C CYS A 154 14.37 11.87 -9.75
N LEU A 155 14.52 11.53 -8.48
CA LEU A 155 14.33 12.49 -7.37
C LEU A 155 15.39 13.60 -7.37
N LYS A 156 16.59 13.34 -7.90
CA LYS A 156 17.68 14.33 -7.98
C LYS A 156 17.44 15.41 -9.02
N THR A 157 16.94 15.03 -10.19
CA THR A 157 16.75 15.95 -11.33
C THR A 157 15.30 16.39 -11.50
N SER A 158 14.37 15.75 -10.78
CA SER A 158 12.92 15.96 -10.89
C SER A 158 12.39 15.76 -12.32
N THR A 159 12.90 14.73 -13.01
CA THR A 159 12.55 14.44 -14.41
C THR A 159 12.02 13.02 -14.58
N TRP A 160 11.01 12.89 -15.44
CA TRP A 160 10.50 11.60 -15.91
C TRP A 160 11.33 11.03 -17.06
N SER A 161 11.34 9.70 -17.16
CA SER A 161 11.90 8.95 -18.29
C SER A 161 11.15 7.63 -18.45
N LEU A 162 10.98 7.18 -19.70
CA LEU A 162 10.50 5.82 -19.97
C LEU A 162 11.64 4.82 -19.68
N VAL A 163 11.32 3.75 -18.97
CA VAL A 163 12.26 2.68 -18.65
C VAL A 163 12.25 1.67 -19.79
N LEU A 164 13.43 1.36 -20.32
CA LEU A 164 13.60 0.29 -21.29
C LEU A 164 13.22 -1.05 -20.64
N GLN A 165 12.42 -1.86 -21.31
CA GLN A 165 12.01 -3.17 -20.84
C GLN A 165 12.33 -4.20 -21.92
N LYS A 166 13.37 -5.02 -21.69
CA LYS A 166 13.79 -6.12 -22.56
C LYS A 166 13.17 -7.44 -22.09
N GLY A 167 13.21 -8.45 -22.95
CA GLY A 167 12.64 -9.77 -22.66
C GLY A 167 11.11 -9.79 -22.79
N GLN A 168 10.51 -10.90 -22.38
CA GLN A 168 9.06 -11.05 -22.42
C GLN A 168 8.44 -10.29 -21.24
N LYS A 169 7.78 -9.17 -21.53
CA LYS A 169 7.05 -8.42 -20.52
C LYS A 169 5.90 -9.25 -19.94
N PRO A 170 5.57 -9.08 -18.65
CA PRO A 170 4.34 -9.63 -18.11
C PRO A 170 3.13 -9.05 -18.85
N ILE A 171 2.13 -9.90 -19.11
CA ILE A 171 0.81 -9.41 -19.54
C ILE A 171 0.17 -8.74 -18.33
N ILE A 172 -0.20 -7.47 -18.49
CA ILE A 172 -0.81 -6.63 -17.46
C ILE A 172 -2.18 -6.23 -17.98
N ASN A 173 -3.24 -6.86 -17.46
CA ASN A 173 -4.62 -6.48 -17.79
C ASN A 173 -5.50 -6.32 -16.55
N TYR A 174 -4.85 -6.12 -15.40
CA TYR A 174 -5.47 -5.78 -14.14
C TYR A 174 -4.42 -5.15 -13.20
N ARG A 175 -4.85 -4.76 -12.00
CA ARG A 175 -3.96 -4.31 -10.93
C ARG A 175 -2.80 -5.27 -10.70
N ILE A 176 -1.59 -4.71 -10.66
CA ILE A 176 -0.36 -5.43 -10.34
C ILE A 176 0.02 -5.16 -8.89
N PHE A 177 0.60 -6.18 -8.26
CA PHE A 177 1.30 -6.02 -6.99
C PHE A 177 2.75 -6.45 -7.14
N GLY A 178 3.64 -5.82 -6.39
CA GLY A 178 5.04 -6.20 -6.40
C GLY A 178 5.86 -5.51 -5.32
N THR A 179 7.14 -5.86 -5.28
CA THR A 179 8.13 -5.20 -4.43
C THR A 179 9.52 -5.33 -5.04
N VAL A 180 10.43 -4.47 -4.60
CA VAL A 180 11.85 -4.59 -4.90
C VAL A 180 12.53 -5.43 -3.82
N PHE A 181 13.30 -6.43 -4.24
CA PHE A 181 14.12 -7.27 -3.38
C PHE A 181 15.44 -7.59 -4.09
N LYS A 182 16.58 -7.39 -3.44
CA LYS A 182 17.93 -7.64 -3.98
C LYS A 182 18.13 -7.10 -5.42
N ASP A 183 17.87 -5.80 -5.62
CA ASP A 183 18.06 -5.10 -6.90
C ASP A 183 17.21 -5.67 -8.06
N LYS A 184 16.06 -6.28 -7.74
CA LYS A 184 15.09 -6.79 -8.72
C LYS A 184 13.67 -6.49 -8.28
N CYS A 185 12.81 -6.20 -9.23
CA CYS A 185 11.39 -5.94 -8.99
C CYS A 185 10.58 -7.21 -9.29
N TYR A 186 9.97 -7.77 -8.25
CA TYR A 186 9.14 -8.98 -8.30
C TYR A 186 7.68 -8.58 -8.40
N THR A 187 6.96 -9.09 -9.39
CA THR A 187 5.56 -8.71 -9.65
C THR A 187 4.63 -9.90 -9.86
N PHE A 188 3.40 -9.72 -9.37
CA PHE A 188 2.26 -10.58 -9.57
C PHE A 188 1.20 -9.82 -10.36
N GLY A 189 1.29 -9.90 -11.69
CA GLY A 189 0.25 -9.41 -12.59
C GLY A 189 -0.89 -10.41 -12.73
N HIS A 190 -2.09 -9.94 -13.04
CA HIS A 190 -3.19 -10.78 -13.51
C HIS A 190 -3.16 -10.82 -15.04
N SER A 191 -3.50 -11.97 -15.63
CA SER A 191 -3.79 -12.11 -17.05
C SER A 191 -5.12 -12.84 -17.19
N ALA A 192 -6.19 -12.09 -17.46
CA ALA A 192 -7.52 -12.64 -17.73
C ALA A 192 -7.56 -13.65 -18.90
N THR A 193 -6.53 -13.67 -19.75
CA THR A 193 -6.44 -14.53 -20.95
C THR A 193 -5.47 -15.70 -20.79
N ALA A 194 -4.65 -15.75 -19.73
CA ALA A 194 -3.69 -16.83 -19.51
C ALA A 194 -4.27 -17.94 -18.61
N SER A 195 -3.99 -19.19 -19.00
CA SER A 195 -4.34 -20.45 -18.32
C SER A 195 -4.22 -20.41 -16.78
N PRO A 196 -5.10 -21.11 -16.04
CA PRO A 196 -5.24 -21.00 -14.59
C PRO A 196 -4.01 -21.48 -13.80
N LYS A 197 -3.00 -20.62 -13.62
CA LYS A 197 -1.73 -20.87 -12.91
C LYS A 197 -1.04 -19.57 -12.46
N ARG A 198 -1.76 -18.46 -12.25
CA ARG A 198 -1.17 -17.12 -11.99
C ARG A 198 -0.09 -17.15 -10.92
N PHE A 199 -0.38 -17.78 -9.78
CA PHE A 199 0.55 -17.82 -8.65
C PHE A 199 1.61 -18.92 -8.71
N LYS A 200 1.65 -19.71 -9.79
CA LYS A 200 2.73 -20.68 -10.03
C LYS A 200 3.95 -20.05 -10.68
N PHE A 201 3.81 -18.82 -11.17
CA PHE A 201 4.89 -18.07 -11.80
C PHE A 201 4.97 -16.66 -11.21
N ILE A 202 6.16 -16.08 -11.27
CA ILE A 202 6.43 -14.72 -10.84
C ILE A 202 7.26 -14.03 -11.91
N ASN A 203 6.92 -12.77 -12.20
CA ASN A 203 7.67 -11.96 -13.15
C ASN A 203 8.68 -11.12 -12.39
N ILE A 204 9.90 -11.05 -12.90
CA ILE A 204 11.03 -10.40 -12.24
C ILE A 204 11.71 -9.48 -13.26
N PHE A 205 11.73 -8.18 -12.95
CA PHE A 205 12.49 -7.19 -13.69
C PHE A 205 13.84 -6.99 -13.02
N ASP A 206 14.90 -7.20 -13.79
CA ASP A 206 16.28 -6.99 -13.34
C ASP A 206 16.75 -5.59 -13.75
N PHE A 207 17.02 -4.72 -12.79
CA PHE A 207 17.41 -3.34 -13.06
C PHE A 207 18.78 -3.23 -13.74
N SER A 208 19.69 -4.20 -13.50
CA SER A 208 21.07 -4.16 -14.00
C SER A 208 21.16 -4.24 -15.53
N ASN A 209 20.24 -4.96 -16.16
CA ASN A 209 20.20 -5.18 -17.61
C ASN A 209 18.87 -4.78 -18.27
N SER A 210 17.92 -4.31 -17.45
CA SER A 210 16.58 -3.88 -17.84
C SER A 210 15.76 -4.99 -18.52
N THR A 211 15.85 -6.23 -18.01
CA THR A 211 15.24 -7.41 -18.63
C THR A 211 14.21 -8.05 -17.71
N TRP A 212 13.06 -8.42 -18.27
CA TRP A 212 12.06 -9.26 -17.64
C TRP A 212 12.39 -10.73 -17.79
N THR A 213 12.18 -11.47 -16.70
CA THR A 213 12.23 -12.94 -16.67
C THR A 213 11.03 -13.47 -15.89
N THR A 214 10.54 -14.65 -16.27
CA THR A 214 9.50 -15.35 -15.54
C THR A 214 10.11 -16.57 -14.86
N ARG A 215 9.86 -16.73 -13.56
CA ARG A 215 10.33 -17.88 -12.78
C ARG A 215 9.16 -18.66 -12.20
N GLN A 216 9.32 -19.97 -12.08
CA GLN A 216 8.35 -20.80 -11.39
C GLN A 216 8.50 -20.62 -9.87
N THR A 217 7.37 -20.49 -9.18
CA THR A 217 7.29 -20.54 -7.71
C THR A 217 7.11 -21.98 -7.24
N TYR A 218 7.44 -22.25 -5.99
CA TYR A 218 7.42 -23.59 -5.41
C TYR A 218 6.45 -23.68 -4.22
N SER A 219 5.98 -24.89 -3.92
CA SER A 219 5.21 -25.19 -2.71
C SER A 219 5.43 -26.65 -2.31
N LYS A 220 5.84 -26.89 -1.06
CA LYS A 220 6.15 -28.25 -0.56
C LYS A 220 4.96 -29.21 -0.66
N ASN A 221 3.76 -28.73 -0.38
CA ASN A 221 2.53 -29.53 -0.40
C ASN A 221 1.76 -29.40 -1.73
N GLN A 222 2.36 -28.79 -2.76
CA GLN A 222 1.73 -28.53 -4.06
C GLN A 222 0.46 -27.66 -3.99
N LEU A 223 0.24 -26.95 -2.88
CA LEU A 223 -0.86 -26.00 -2.73
C LEU A 223 -0.39 -24.59 -3.08
N TYR A 224 -1.20 -23.89 -3.87
CA TYR A 224 -0.99 -22.52 -4.29
C TYR A 224 -2.26 -21.72 -4.01
N PRO A 225 -2.19 -20.38 -3.89
CA PRO A 225 -3.39 -19.56 -3.98
C PRO A 225 -4.11 -19.87 -5.30
N ASP A 226 -5.44 -19.96 -5.26
CA ASP A 226 -6.24 -20.04 -6.48
C ASP A 226 -6.25 -18.69 -7.21
N ASP A 227 -6.41 -18.75 -8.52
CA ASP A 227 -6.47 -17.58 -9.37
C ASP A 227 -7.68 -16.72 -8.99
N ARG A 228 -7.40 -15.44 -8.80
CA ARG A 228 -8.33 -14.44 -8.28
C ARG A 228 -7.99 -13.05 -8.80
N ILE A 229 -8.98 -12.16 -8.70
CA ILE A 229 -8.88 -10.71 -8.96
C ILE A 229 -9.23 -9.94 -7.69
N ASN A 230 -8.90 -8.64 -7.65
CA ASN A 230 -9.21 -7.76 -6.52
C ASN A 230 -8.65 -8.25 -5.17
N GLU A 231 -7.63 -9.10 -5.20
CA GLU A 231 -6.84 -9.47 -4.03
C GLU A 231 -5.98 -8.30 -3.54
N SER A 232 -5.38 -8.46 -2.36
CA SER A 232 -4.43 -7.51 -1.80
C SER A 232 -3.11 -8.17 -1.49
N PHE A 233 -2.02 -7.41 -1.65
CA PHE A 233 -0.69 -7.82 -1.25
C PHE A 233 -0.09 -6.82 -0.26
N ALA A 234 0.73 -7.34 0.65
CA ALA A 234 1.66 -6.56 1.45
C ALA A 234 3.04 -7.21 1.44
N PHE A 235 4.09 -6.41 1.45
CA PHE A 235 5.47 -6.89 1.42
C PHE A 235 6.27 -6.34 2.59
N SER A 236 7.21 -7.13 3.09
CA SER A 236 8.16 -6.75 4.14
C SER A 236 9.40 -7.63 4.00
N ASN A 237 10.57 -7.00 3.88
CA ASN A 237 11.84 -7.67 3.59
C ASN A 237 11.74 -8.61 2.37
N ASN A 238 11.99 -9.91 2.58
CA ASN A 238 11.90 -10.96 1.56
C ASN A 238 10.51 -11.62 1.52
N LEU A 239 9.53 -11.17 2.30
CA LEU A 239 8.23 -11.83 2.40
C LEU A 239 7.12 -11.01 1.72
N GLY A 240 6.29 -11.69 0.95
CA GLY A 240 5.02 -11.16 0.45
C GLY A 240 3.84 -11.89 1.06
N TYR A 241 2.74 -11.18 1.34
CA TYR A 241 1.52 -11.71 1.92
C TYR A 241 0.35 -11.39 1.00
N LEU A 242 -0.42 -12.41 0.59
CA LEU A 242 -1.62 -12.29 -0.25
C LEU A 242 -2.86 -12.64 0.56
N SER A 243 -3.93 -11.87 0.40
CA SER A 243 -5.26 -12.27 0.89
C SER A 243 -6.41 -11.65 0.11
N GLY A 244 -7.62 -12.12 0.41
CA GLY A 244 -8.88 -11.70 -0.20
C GLY A 244 -8.94 -11.95 -1.70
N GLY A 245 -9.80 -11.18 -2.36
CA GLY A 245 -10.07 -11.27 -3.79
C GLY A 245 -11.26 -12.17 -4.12
N GLU A 246 -11.65 -12.13 -5.38
CA GLU A 246 -12.74 -12.88 -5.98
C GLU A 246 -12.19 -13.94 -6.94
N SER A 247 -12.75 -15.14 -6.84
CA SER A 247 -12.46 -16.28 -7.70
C SER A 247 -13.76 -16.88 -8.23
N SER A 248 -13.67 -17.85 -9.14
CA SER A 248 -14.83 -18.63 -9.59
C SER A 248 -15.57 -19.36 -8.46
N ALA A 249 -14.88 -19.66 -7.36
CA ALA A 249 -15.48 -20.26 -6.16
C ALA A 249 -15.80 -19.22 -5.07
N GLY A 250 -15.98 -17.95 -5.45
CA GLY A 250 -16.41 -16.85 -4.61
C GLY A 250 -15.27 -16.08 -3.93
N TYR A 251 -15.65 -15.20 -3.00
CA TYR A 251 -14.72 -14.35 -2.26
C TYR A 251 -13.82 -15.14 -1.31
N ARG A 252 -12.61 -14.64 -1.12
CA ARG A 252 -11.56 -15.30 -0.35
C ARG A 252 -11.27 -14.59 0.97
N SER A 253 -10.73 -15.35 1.90
CA SER A 253 -10.27 -14.85 3.21
C SER A 253 -8.97 -15.52 3.66
N ASP A 254 -8.46 -16.49 2.90
CA ASP A 254 -7.21 -17.17 3.19
C ASP A 254 -6.03 -16.19 3.09
N ILE A 255 -5.01 -16.42 3.92
CA ILE A 255 -3.77 -15.66 3.86
C ILE A 255 -2.65 -16.58 3.39
N TRP A 256 -1.96 -16.16 2.34
CA TRP A 256 -0.79 -16.83 1.80
C TRP A 256 0.44 -15.97 2.01
N ARG A 257 1.58 -16.62 2.17
CA ARG A 257 2.90 -15.99 2.26
C ARG A 257 3.80 -16.57 1.18
N ILE A 258 4.53 -15.73 0.47
CA ILE A 258 5.64 -16.13 -0.40
C ILE A 258 6.96 -15.62 0.19
N ASP A 259 7.99 -16.44 0.16
CA ASP A 259 9.37 -16.02 0.37
C ASP A 259 10.03 -15.72 -0.98
N LEU A 260 10.47 -14.48 -1.20
CA LEU A 260 11.07 -14.02 -2.46
C LEU A 260 12.50 -14.54 -2.68
N GLU A 261 13.15 -15.03 -1.64
CA GLU A 261 14.46 -15.69 -1.75
C GLU A 261 14.30 -17.08 -2.37
N THR A 262 13.38 -17.89 -1.83
CA THR A 262 13.18 -19.28 -2.24
C THR A 262 12.08 -19.45 -3.29
N LEU A 263 11.26 -18.42 -3.50
CA LEU A 263 10.01 -18.42 -4.27
C LEU A 263 8.99 -19.45 -3.75
N GLU A 264 9.04 -19.77 -2.46
CA GLU A 264 8.15 -20.76 -1.84
C GLU A 264 6.87 -20.12 -1.28
N TRP A 265 5.73 -20.65 -1.70
CA TRP A 265 4.41 -20.35 -1.14
C TRP A 265 4.09 -21.18 0.10
N PHE A 266 3.46 -20.54 1.06
CA PHE A 266 2.94 -21.13 2.28
C PHE A 266 1.55 -20.58 2.60
N LYS A 267 0.59 -21.45 2.84
CA LYS A 267 -0.72 -21.05 3.38
C LYS A 267 -0.61 -20.87 4.89
N LEU A 268 -1.03 -19.73 5.41
CA LEU A 268 -1.11 -19.50 6.85
C LEU A 268 -2.36 -20.18 7.42
N TYR A 269 -2.30 -20.56 8.71
CA TYR A 269 -3.38 -21.29 9.37
C TYR A 269 -4.58 -20.40 9.73
N TYR A 270 -4.38 -19.10 9.82
CA TYR A 270 -5.42 -18.11 10.08
C TYR A 270 -5.90 -17.44 8.78
N CYS A 271 -7.08 -16.84 8.85
CA CYS A 271 -7.76 -16.18 7.73
C CYS A 271 -8.37 -14.84 8.17
N LEU A 272 -8.70 -13.99 7.20
CA LEU A 272 -9.50 -12.79 7.43
C LEU A 272 -10.87 -13.17 8.02
N LYS A 273 -11.38 -12.35 8.95
CA LYS A 273 -12.68 -12.57 9.60
C LYS A 273 -13.88 -12.41 8.66
N ALA A 274 -13.66 -11.84 7.49
CA ALA A 274 -14.65 -11.65 6.44
C ALA A 274 -14.01 -12.01 5.09
N ARG A 275 -14.83 -12.50 4.17
CA ARG A 275 -14.43 -12.70 2.77
C ARG A 275 -14.56 -11.36 2.05
N ILE A 276 -13.44 -10.80 1.62
CA ILE A 276 -13.34 -9.42 1.13
C ILE A 276 -12.47 -9.31 -0.11
N PHE A 277 -12.68 -8.26 -0.89
CA PHE A 277 -11.91 -7.90 -2.08
C PHE A 277 -11.74 -6.37 -2.15
N ASN A 278 -10.82 -5.86 -2.98
CA ASN A 278 -10.49 -4.44 -3.09
C ASN A 278 -10.05 -3.77 -1.77
N HIS A 279 -9.63 -4.58 -0.79
CA HIS A 279 -9.07 -4.10 0.46
C HIS A 279 -7.57 -3.84 0.31
N CYS A 280 -7.01 -3.12 1.27
CA CYS A 280 -5.58 -2.88 1.34
C CYS A 280 -4.93 -3.69 2.45
N MET A 281 -3.68 -4.11 2.23
CA MET A 281 -2.85 -4.74 3.25
C MET A 281 -1.52 -3.99 3.39
N SER A 282 -0.95 -4.01 4.59
CA SER A 282 0.38 -3.45 4.87
C SER A 282 1.01 -4.19 6.05
N VAL A 283 2.34 -4.33 6.04
CA VAL A 283 3.10 -4.92 7.15
C VAL A 283 3.74 -3.80 7.96
N VAL A 284 3.56 -3.84 9.28
CA VAL A 284 4.13 -2.88 10.24
C VAL A 284 5.24 -3.58 11.04
N ASN A 285 6.43 -2.98 11.08
CA ASN A 285 7.62 -3.49 11.78
C ASN A 285 7.94 -4.95 11.50
N ASP A 286 7.67 -5.44 10.28
CA ASP A 286 7.85 -6.82 9.85
C ASP A 286 7.07 -7.88 10.65
N CYS A 287 6.26 -7.48 11.62
CA CYS A 287 5.63 -8.36 12.61
C CYS A 287 4.12 -8.43 12.46
N TYR A 288 3.49 -7.32 12.07
CA TYR A 288 2.04 -7.19 12.07
C TYR A 288 1.53 -6.94 10.67
N LEU A 289 0.76 -7.88 10.15
CA LEU A 289 0.03 -7.73 8.90
C LEU A 289 -1.32 -7.09 9.20
N TYR A 290 -1.55 -5.91 8.64
CA TYR A 290 -2.82 -5.20 8.73
C TYR A 290 -3.61 -5.34 7.43
N SER A 291 -4.93 -5.44 7.56
CA SER A 291 -5.91 -5.46 6.47
C SER A 291 -7.00 -4.42 6.77
N PHE A 292 -7.34 -3.60 5.78
CA PHE A 292 -8.29 -2.51 5.93
C PHE A 292 -9.11 -2.25 4.65
N GLY A 293 -10.39 -1.94 4.84
CA GLY A 293 -11.29 -1.53 3.76
C GLY A 293 -11.72 -2.67 2.85
N GLY A 294 -11.99 -2.31 1.60
CA GLY A 294 -12.54 -3.19 0.57
C GLY A 294 -14.05 -3.30 0.59
N LEU A 295 -14.53 -4.34 -0.07
CA LEU A 295 -15.94 -4.71 -0.19
C LEU A 295 -16.11 -6.19 0.18
N GLY A 296 -17.29 -6.56 0.65
CA GLY A 296 -17.60 -7.94 1.01
C GLY A 296 -19.00 -8.11 1.58
N LEU A 297 -19.33 -9.36 1.93
CA LEU A 297 -20.68 -9.75 2.37
C LEU A 297 -21.09 -9.19 3.75
N HIS A 298 -20.15 -8.60 4.50
CA HIS A 298 -20.40 -8.03 5.82
C HIS A 298 -19.88 -6.58 5.88
N PRO A 299 -20.69 -5.60 5.44
CA PRO A 299 -20.27 -4.20 5.31
C PRO A 299 -19.74 -3.59 6.60
N ASP A 300 -20.33 -3.97 7.74
CA ASP A 300 -19.95 -3.46 9.08
C ASP A 300 -18.51 -3.79 9.46
N ARG A 301 -17.90 -4.79 8.82
CA ARG A 301 -16.52 -5.25 9.10
C ARG A 301 -15.47 -4.57 8.23
N LEU A 302 -15.86 -3.77 7.24
CA LEU A 302 -14.95 -3.17 6.27
C LEU A 302 -14.17 -1.98 6.85
N ASN A 303 -14.76 -1.25 7.81
CA ASN A 303 -14.13 -0.11 8.48
C ASN A 303 -13.23 -0.52 9.68
N THR A 304 -12.97 -1.82 9.87
CA THR A 304 -12.16 -2.32 10.98
C THR A 304 -10.77 -2.73 10.49
N LEU A 305 -9.73 -2.19 11.13
CA LEU A 305 -8.36 -2.69 10.96
C LEU A 305 -8.25 -4.10 11.54
N GLN A 306 -8.09 -5.10 10.69
CA GLN A 306 -7.76 -6.45 11.12
C GLN A 306 -6.25 -6.61 11.18
N THR A 307 -5.74 -7.26 12.23
CA THR A 307 -4.31 -7.43 12.47
C THR A 307 -3.96 -8.89 12.70
N PHE A 308 -2.85 -9.33 12.12
CA PHE A 308 -2.30 -10.68 12.27
C PHE A 308 -0.81 -10.61 12.64
N ILE A 309 -0.40 -11.42 13.61
CA ILE A 309 1.02 -11.56 13.96
C ILE A 309 1.65 -12.55 12.96
N VAL A 310 2.49 -12.03 12.07
CA VAL A 310 3.21 -12.81 11.05
C VAL A 310 4.65 -13.14 11.46
N ARG A 311 5.21 -12.36 12.40
CA ARG A 311 6.47 -12.65 13.10
C ARG A 311 6.33 -12.25 14.57
N PRO A 312 6.97 -12.95 15.52
CA PRO A 312 6.92 -12.58 16.93
C PRO A 312 7.41 -11.15 17.14
N PRO A 313 6.63 -10.28 17.81
CA PRO A 313 7.04 -8.92 18.12
C PRO A 313 8.12 -8.92 19.22
N THR A 314 8.88 -7.82 19.29
CA THR A 314 9.86 -7.63 20.36
C THR A 314 9.17 -7.43 21.71
N LEU A 315 9.85 -7.80 22.80
CA LEU A 315 9.37 -7.50 24.16
C LEU A 315 9.18 -6.00 24.36
N TYR A 316 10.08 -5.18 23.80
CA TYR A 316 9.98 -3.72 23.83
C TYR A 316 8.63 -3.25 23.27
N ARG A 317 8.27 -3.73 22.07
CA ARG A 317 6.99 -3.39 21.43
C ARG A 317 5.79 -3.82 22.27
N LEU A 318 5.82 -5.02 22.84
CA LEU A 318 4.74 -5.52 23.71
C LEU A 318 4.58 -4.67 24.98
N CYS A 319 5.70 -4.29 25.60
CA CYS A 319 5.70 -3.37 26.76
C CYS A 319 5.14 -2.00 26.37
N LEU A 320 5.58 -1.44 25.24
CA LEU A 320 5.13 -0.15 24.76
C LEU A 320 3.60 -0.12 24.53
N GLU A 321 3.04 -1.14 23.89
CA GLU A 321 1.59 -1.28 23.71
C GLU A 321 0.85 -1.44 25.04
N SER A 322 1.38 -2.25 25.96
CA SER A 322 0.78 -2.49 27.27
C SER A 322 0.71 -1.21 28.11
N ILE A 323 1.80 -0.43 28.11
CA ILE A 323 1.87 0.85 28.82
C ILE A 323 0.91 1.86 28.16
N SER A 324 0.97 1.99 26.83
CA SER A 324 0.18 2.97 26.07
C SER A 324 -1.33 2.77 26.21
N LYS A 325 -1.78 1.52 26.29
CA LYS A 325 -3.20 1.16 26.43
C LYS A 325 -3.65 1.11 27.90
N SER A 326 -2.76 1.35 28.86
CA SER A 326 -3.10 1.27 30.27
C SER A 326 -3.94 2.47 30.73
N PRO A 327 -5.01 2.27 31.52
CA PRO A 327 -5.75 3.37 32.13
C PRO A 327 -4.89 4.21 33.09
N ASN A 328 -3.78 3.63 33.59
CA ASN A 328 -2.84 4.27 34.51
C ASN A 328 -1.67 4.97 33.78
N LEU A 329 -1.75 5.17 32.46
CA LEU A 329 -0.67 5.76 31.66
C LEU A 329 -0.12 7.06 32.27
N ARG A 330 -0.98 7.97 32.76
CA ARG A 330 -0.54 9.22 33.41
C ARG A 330 0.31 9.00 34.66
N GLY A 331 0.04 7.92 35.41
CA GLY A 331 0.82 7.54 36.58
C GLY A 331 2.18 6.96 36.20
N TYR A 332 2.21 6.12 35.16
CA TYR A 332 3.45 5.57 34.61
C TYR A 332 4.30 6.63 33.94
N ALA A 333 3.66 7.62 33.31
CA ALA A 333 4.35 8.64 32.53
C ALA A 333 5.41 9.41 33.34
N LYS A 334 5.18 9.58 34.65
CA LYS A 334 6.11 10.25 35.57
C LYS A 334 7.35 9.43 35.94
N ARG A 335 7.33 8.12 35.65
CA ARG A 335 8.36 7.16 36.07
C ARG A 335 9.14 6.56 34.90
N LEU A 336 8.68 6.78 33.66
CA LEU A 336 9.34 6.28 32.48
C LEU A 336 10.41 7.26 32.00
N PRO A 337 11.48 6.77 31.37
CA PRO A 337 12.46 7.61 30.67
C PRO A 337 11.79 8.50 29.63
N ALA A 338 12.31 9.72 29.45
CA ALA A 338 11.78 10.70 28.49
C ALA A 338 11.64 10.12 27.07
N ALA A 339 12.63 9.36 26.62
CA ALA A 339 12.60 8.72 25.29
C ALA A 339 11.38 7.80 25.09
N ILE A 340 10.95 7.06 26.12
CA ILE A 340 9.77 6.19 26.06
C ILE A 340 8.49 7.04 26.11
N ILE A 341 8.50 8.14 26.88
CA ILE A 341 7.37 9.06 26.94
C ILE A 341 7.11 9.72 25.60
N ASP A 342 8.17 10.19 24.94
CA ASP A 342 8.08 10.79 23.61
C ASP A 342 7.52 9.79 22.60
N GLU A 343 7.90 8.52 22.72
CA GLU A 343 7.40 7.44 21.86
C GLU A 343 5.92 7.08 22.10
N ILE A 344 5.46 7.16 23.35
CA ILE A 344 4.06 6.86 23.70
C ILE A 344 3.15 8.06 23.41
N ASN A 345 3.63 9.28 23.68
CA ASN A 345 2.88 10.54 23.69
C ASN A 345 3.28 11.47 22.53
N PHE A 346 3.49 10.95 21.32
CA PHE A 346 3.95 11.70 20.12
C PHE A 346 3.10 12.94 19.69
N ASP A 347 2.27 13.57 20.53
CA ASP A 347 1.81 14.98 20.44
C ASP A 347 1.38 15.52 21.84
N TYR A 348 2.33 15.89 22.71
CA TYR A 348 2.09 16.91 23.76
C TYR A 348 3.05 18.10 23.65
N THR A 349 4.00 18.10 22.72
CA THR A 349 5.08 19.08 22.61
C THR A 349 4.89 20.08 21.47
N TYR A 350 3.77 20.82 21.48
CA TYR A 350 3.70 22.19 20.92
C TYR A 350 2.63 22.99 21.67
N ASN A 351 2.94 23.37 22.91
CA ASN A 351 2.38 24.56 23.56
C ASN A 351 3.46 25.11 24.49
N VAL A 352 4.31 25.99 23.95
CA VAL A 352 4.84 27.14 24.69
C VAL A 352 4.67 28.34 23.78
#